data_AF-A0A2D5F8L5-F1
#
_entry.id   AF-A0A2D5F8L5-F1
#
_cell.length_a   1.000
_cell.length_b   1.000
_cell.length_c   1.000
_cell.angle_alpha   90.00
_cell.angle_beta   90.00
_cell.angle_gamma   90.00
#
_symmetry.space_group_name_H-M   'P 1'
#
loop_
_entity.id
_entity.type
_entity.pdbx_description
1 polymer ?
#
loop_
_entity_poly.entity_id
_entity_poly.type
_entity_poly.pdbx_seq_one_letter_code
_entity_poly.pdbx_strand_id
1 'polypeptide(L)'
;MIGLVSWLAGIAAFVGGCGAQLEGSAESEGKRELIHGIVAFGGGILIAAVAFALVPEGVAALPLWALALAFCGGGALFCALDALITRHAGNRAQFLAMLLDFVPEALALGALFGHGGGGMLLALFIGAQNLPEGFNAHRENLGSGVAPRTSLLGLLGVSLLGPLAACCGYLFLRDQPLLTGTILSAAAGGILYLVFQDIAPQAQMRRHWSPTLGAVLGFAFGMVGKELLG
;
A
#
# COMPACT_ATOMS: atom_id res chain seq x y z
N MET A 1 -1.37 -17.31 -13.65
CA MET A 1 -0.57 -16.06 -13.76
C MET A 1 -1.01 -15.03 -12.72
N ILE A 2 -2.29 -14.64 -12.65
CA ILE A 2 -2.84 -13.67 -11.67
C ILE A 2 -2.41 -13.96 -10.22
N GLY A 3 -2.66 -15.19 -9.75
CA GLY A 3 -2.32 -15.58 -8.38
C GLY A 3 -0.83 -15.47 -8.07
N LEU A 4 0.06 -15.75 -9.03
CA LEU A 4 1.50 -15.60 -8.83
C LEU A 4 1.89 -14.12 -8.74
N VAL A 5 1.37 -13.28 -9.63
CA VAL A 5 1.64 -11.84 -9.65
C VAL A 5 1.17 -11.18 -8.36
N SER A 6 -0.06 -11.46 -7.94
CA SER A 6 -0.60 -10.93 -6.69
C SER A 6 0.15 -11.46 -5.45
N TRP A 7 0.56 -12.74 -5.45
CA TRP A 7 1.38 -13.28 -4.37
C TRP A 7 2.75 -12.61 -4.28
N LEU A 8 3.41 -12.37 -5.42
CA LEU A 8 4.71 -11.68 -5.47
C LEU A 8 4.60 -10.24 -4.95
N ALA A 9 3.48 -9.57 -5.21
CA ALA A 9 3.19 -8.26 -4.63
C ALA A 9 2.93 -8.34 -3.11
N GLY A 10 2.19 -9.35 -2.66
CA GLY A 10 1.89 -9.57 -1.23
C GLY A 10 3.10 -9.99 -0.39
N ILE A 11 3.99 -10.84 -0.94
CA ILE A 11 5.14 -11.37 -0.19
C ILE A 11 6.19 -10.28 0.10
N ALA A 12 6.14 -9.16 -0.61
CA ALA A 12 6.98 -8.00 -0.32
C ALA A 12 6.83 -7.54 1.14
N ALA A 13 5.64 -7.64 1.75
CA ALA A 13 5.45 -7.33 3.18
C ALA A 13 6.25 -8.26 4.09
N PHE A 14 6.24 -9.55 3.81
CA PHE A 14 7.07 -10.52 4.54
C PHE A 14 8.56 -10.25 4.35
N VAL A 15 8.99 -9.93 3.13
CA VAL A 15 10.39 -9.56 2.84
C VAL A 15 10.80 -8.31 3.61
N GLY A 16 9.92 -7.31 3.69
CA GLY A 16 10.10 -6.11 4.50
C GLY A 16 10.28 -6.42 5.98
N GLY A 17 9.42 -7.28 6.53
CA GLY A 17 9.54 -7.76 7.91
C GLY A 17 10.84 -8.52 8.18
N CYS A 18 11.28 -9.38 7.25
CA CYS A 18 12.60 -10.03 7.33
C CYS A 18 13.74 -9.00 7.31
N GLY A 19 13.62 -7.97 6.47
CA GLY A 19 14.54 -6.83 6.45
C GLY A 19 14.64 -6.14 7.82
N ALA A 20 13.50 -5.85 8.45
CA ALA A 20 13.44 -5.27 9.79
C ALA A 20 14.09 -6.17 10.86
N GLN A 21 13.89 -7.49 10.76
CA GLN A 21 14.48 -8.47 11.69
C GLN A 21 16.01 -8.51 11.58
N LEU A 22 16.56 -8.42 10.36
CA LEU A 22 18.00 -8.40 10.11
C LEU A 22 18.63 -7.05 10.49
N GLU A 23 17.84 -5.99 10.51
CA GLU A 23 18.28 -4.63 10.79
C GLU A 23 18.78 -4.44 12.24
N GLY A 24 18.61 -5.41 13.16
CA GLY A 24 18.79 -5.43 14.63
C GLY A 24 20.08 -4.84 15.26
N SER A 25 20.52 -3.70 14.75
CA SER A 25 21.68 -2.89 15.07
C SER A 25 21.25 -1.61 15.80
N ALA A 26 22.19 -1.00 16.53
CA ALA A 26 21.95 0.23 17.29
C ALA A 26 21.38 1.36 16.42
N GLU A 27 20.44 2.13 16.97
CA GLU A 27 19.80 3.30 16.32
C GLU A 27 20.81 4.46 16.17
N SER A 28 21.64 4.41 15.12
CA SER A 28 22.50 5.52 14.72
C SER A 28 21.72 6.59 13.95
N GLU A 29 22.23 7.82 13.91
CA GLU A 29 21.58 8.93 13.20
C GLU A 29 21.41 8.63 11.70
N GLY A 30 22.46 8.09 11.05
CA GLY A 30 22.39 7.69 9.63
C GLY A 30 21.42 6.54 9.35
N LYS A 31 21.21 5.64 10.32
CA LYS A 31 20.21 4.57 10.21
C LYS A 31 18.79 5.14 10.24
N ARG A 32 18.52 6.07 11.15
CA ARG A 32 17.25 6.78 11.20
C ARG A 32 17.01 7.52 9.90
N GLU A 33 18.02 8.24 9.41
CA GLU A 33 17.95 8.93 8.11
C GLU A 33 17.57 7.99 6.97
N LEU A 34 18.20 6.81 6.89
CA LEU A 34 17.85 5.79 5.89
C LEU A 34 16.42 5.27 6.04
N ILE A 35 15.98 4.95 7.26
CA ILE A 35 14.61 4.47 7.53
C ILE A 35 13.60 5.54 7.11
N HIS A 36 13.78 6.78 7.54
CA HIS A 36 12.91 7.90 7.18
C HIS A 36 12.93 8.14 5.65
N GLY A 37 14.07 7.94 5.00
CA GLY A 37 14.21 7.89 3.54
C GLY A 37 13.37 6.81 2.87
N ILE A 38 13.41 5.57 3.37
CA ILE A 38 12.64 4.44 2.86
C ILE A 38 11.14 4.66 3.06
N VAL A 39 10.72 5.18 4.23
CA VAL A 39 9.33 5.52 4.52
C VAL A 39 8.82 6.59 3.55
N ALA A 40 9.61 7.65 3.34
CA ALA A 40 9.25 8.70 2.40
C ALA A 40 9.20 8.20 0.95
N PHE A 41 10.12 7.32 0.56
CA PHE A 41 10.10 6.64 -0.73
C PHE A 41 8.81 5.82 -0.93
N GLY A 42 8.39 5.05 0.07
CA GLY A 42 7.09 4.38 0.08
C GLY A 42 5.93 5.36 -0.10
N GLY A 43 5.94 6.48 0.62
CA GLY A 43 4.94 7.55 0.44
C GLY A 43 4.89 8.12 -0.97
N GLY A 44 6.04 8.34 -1.60
CA GLY A 44 6.12 8.75 -3.01
C GLY A 44 5.50 7.73 -3.97
N ILE A 45 5.74 6.44 -3.72
CA ILE A 45 5.15 5.33 -4.49
C ILE A 45 3.63 5.29 -4.33
N LEU A 46 3.12 5.44 -3.09
CA LEU A 46 1.68 5.46 -2.82
C LEU A 46 0.99 6.62 -3.56
N ILE A 47 1.59 7.81 -3.58
CA ILE A 47 1.07 8.95 -4.35
C ILE A 47 1.10 8.66 -5.85
N ALA A 48 2.15 8.01 -6.36
CA ALA A 48 2.21 7.59 -7.76
C ALA A 48 1.16 6.52 -8.10
N ALA A 49 0.89 5.58 -7.20
CA ALA A 49 -0.17 4.58 -7.36
C ALA A 49 -1.54 5.24 -7.48
N VAL A 50 -1.85 6.20 -6.60
CA VAL A 50 -3.05 7.04 -6.67
C VAL A 50 -3.15 7.73 -8.03
N ALA A 51 -2.08 8.39 -8.47
CA ALA A 51 -2.07 9.19 -9.70
C ALA A 51 -2.15 8.34 -10.99
N PHE A 52 -1.50 7.18 -11.02
CA PHE A 52 -1.25 6.44 -12.26
C PHE A 52 -1.99 5.11 -12.40
N ALA A 53 -2.43 4.49 -11.30
CA ALA A 53 -3.13 3.20 -11.33
C ALA A 53 -4.55 3.23 -10.77
N LEU A 54 -4.83 4.08 -9.78
CA LEU A 54 -6.14 4.06 -9.11
C LEU A 54 -7.12 5.09 -9.69
N VAL A 55 -6.76 6.38 -9.66
CA VAL A 55 -7.63 7.46 -10.15
C VAL A 55 -7.94 7.36 -11.64
N PRO A 56 -7.00 7.02 -12.54
CA PRO A 56 -7.29 6.91 -13.97
C PRO A 56 -8.39 5.88 -14.29
N GLU A 57 -8.42 4.75 -13.59
CA GLU A 57 -9.46 3.72 -13.76
C GLU A 57 -10.83 4.23 -13.29
N GLY A 58 -10.86 4.98 -12.19
CA GLY A 58 -12.05 5.67 -11.72
C GLY A 58 -12.57 6.70 -12.73
N VAL A 59 -11.68 7.52 -13.29
CA VAL A 59 -12.01 8.54 -14.31
C VAL A 59 -12.55 7.90 -15.59
N ALA A 60 -11.99 6.77 -16.01
CA ALA A 60 -12.44 6.06 -17.20
C ALA A 60 -13.83 5.43 -17.02
N ALA A 61 -14.16 4.98 -15.80
CA ALA A 61 -15.40 4.26 -15.53
C ALA A 61 -16.55 5.13 -15.02
N LEU A 62 -16.29 6.19 -14.26
CA LEU A 62 -17.31 6.91 -13.49
C LEU A 62 -17.59 8.33 -14.00
N PRO A 63 -18.83 8.82 -13.91
CA PRO A 63 -19.11 10.24 -14.07
C PRO A 63 -18.48 11.05 -12.92
N LEU A 64 -18.15 12.31 -13.19
CA LEU A 64 -17.41 13.19 -12.26
C LEU A 64 -17.94 13.19 -10.82
N TRP A 65 -19.27 13.27 -10.64
CA TRP A 65 -19.86 13.31 -9.30
C TRP A 65 -19.66 11.98 -8.54
N ALA A 66 -19.77 10.84 -9.24
CA ALA A 66 -19.60 9.53 -8.63
C ALA A 66 -18.13 9.28 -8.29
N LEU A 67 -17.21 9.70 -9.17
CA LEU A 67 -15.78 9.70 -8.91
C LEU A 67 -15.43 10.50 -7.64
N ALA A 68 -15.90 11.74 -7.55
CA ALA A 68 -15.64 12.60 -6.40
C ALA A 68 -16.24 12.04 -5.10
N LEU A 69 -17.47 11.51 -5.15
CA LEU A 69 -18.10 10.88 -3.99
C LEU A 69 -17.38 9.60 -3.56
N ALA A 70 -16.98 8.74 -4.50
CA ALA A 70 -16.25 7.53 -4.19
C ALA A 70 -14.88 7.87 -3.56
N PHE A 71 -14.16 8.83 -4.13
CA PHE A 71 -12.86 9.27 -3.63
C PHE A 71 -12.96 9.88 -2.22
N CYS A 72 -13.81 10.89 -2.03
CA CYS A 72 -14.00 11.51 -0.72
C CYS A 72 -14.60 10.54 0.30
N GLY A 73 -15.52 9.69 -0.13
CA GLY A 73 -16.13 8.65 0.69
C GLY A 73 -15.11 7.61 1.16
N GLY A 74 -14.18 7.22 0.28
CA GLY A 74 -13.06 6.34 0.63
C GLY A 74 -12.11 6.97 1.65
N GLY A 75 -11.73 8.24 1.46
CA GLY A 75 -10.94 8.97 2.44
C GLY A 75 -11.62 9.10 3.81
N ALA A 76 -12.93 9.40 3.82
CA ALA A 76 -13.72 9.45 5.05
C ALA A 76 -13.86 8.08 5.72
N LEU A 77 -14.03 7.01 4.93
CA LEU A 77 -14.10 5.64 5.42
C LEU A 77 -12.78 5.22 6.07
N PHE A 78 -11.65 5.47 5.40
CA PHE A 78 -10.32 5.17 5.94
C PHE A 78 -10.02 5.98 7.20
N CYS A 79 -10.44 7.25 7.25
CA CYS A 79 -10.36 8.04 8.48
C CYS A 79 -11.18 7.44 9.63
N ALA A 80 -12.40 6.97 9.35
CA ALA A 80 -13.22 6.31 10.36
C ALA A 80 -12.60 4.98 10.81
N LEU A 81 -12.07 4.19 9.88
CA LEU A 81 -11.42 2.92 10.17
C LEU A 81 -10.13 3.11 10.97
N ASP A 82 -9.29 4.07 10.59
CA ASP A 82 -8.08 4.44 11.33
C ASP A 82 -8.46 4.83 12.77
N ALA A 83 -9.39 5.77 12.95
CA ALA A 83 -9.85 6.17 14.28
C ALA A 83 -10.41 5.01 15.12
N LEU A 84 -11.08 4.03 14.49
CA LEU A 84 -11.58 2.83 15.18
C LEU A 84 -10.42 1.87 15.54
N ILE A 85 -9.46 1.67 14.65
CA ILE A 85 -8.28 0.83 14.84
C ILE A 85 -7.40 1.43 15.93
N THR A 86 -7.07 2.72 15.90
CA THR A 86 -6.25 3.35 16.95
C THR A 86 -6.89 3.19 18.33
N ARG A 87 -8.23 3.23 18.41
CA ARG A 87 -8.97 3.04 19.67
C ARG A 87 -8.98 1.61 20.20
N HIS A 88 -9.00 0.60 19.33
CA HIS A 88 -9.22 -0.81 19.75
C HIS A 88 -8.03 -1.73 19.52
N ALA A 89 -7.25 -1.50 18.48
CA ALA A 89 -6.14 -2.34 18.08
C ALA A 89 -4.81 -1.94 18.74
N GLY A 90 -4.72 -0.69 19.24
CA GLY A 90 -3.52 -0.12 19.84
C GLY A 90 -2.28 -0.43 19.00
N ASN A 91 -1.46 -1.31 19.54
CA ASN A 91 -0.16 -1.76 19.07
C ASN A 91 -0.12 -2.65 17.80
N ARG A 92 -1.25 -2.85 17.10
CA ARG A 92 -1.34 -3.61 15.84
C ARG A 92 -1.91 -2.79 14.68
N ALA A 93 -1.84 -1.46 14.81
CA ALA A 93 -2.51 -0.56 13.89
C ALA A 93 -1.96 -0.70 12.46
N GLN A 94 -0.64 -0.74 12.27
CA GLN A 94 -0.05 -0.81 10.93
C GLN A 94 -0.34 -2.14 10.23
N PHE A 95 -0.35 -3.24 10.97
CA PHE A 95 -0.70 -4.55 10.42
C PHE A 95 -2.16 -4.61 9.93
N LEU A 96 -3.08 -3.98 10.66
CA LEU A 96 -4.49 -3.92 10.26
C LEU A 96 -4.72 -2.91 9.13
N ALA A 97 -4.00 -1.78 9.13
CA ALA A 97 -4.03 -0.81 8.05
C ALA A 97 -3.63 -1.46 6.72
N MET A 98 -2.50 -2.19 6.71
CA MET A 98 -2.03 -2.98 5.56
C MET A 98 -3.04 -4.04 5.08
N LEU A 99 -3.92 -4.54 5.96
CA LEU A 99 -4.97 -5.47 5.52
C LEU A 99 -6.12 -4.74 4.82
N LEU A 100 -6.42 -3.51 5.25
CA LEU A 100 -7.55 -2.72 4.77
C LEU A 100 -7.33 -2.16 3.37
N ASP A 101 -6.11 -1.84 2.98
CA ASP A 101 -5.76 -1.39 1.62
C ASP A 101 -5.40 -2.56 0.69
N PHE A 102 -4.64 -3.55 1.17
CA PHE A 102 -4.17 -4.67 0.35
C PHE A 102 -5.33 -5.51 -0.23
N VAL A 103 -6.41 -5.71 0.52
CA VAL A 103 -7.55 -6.52 0.05
C VAL A 103 -8.30 -5.84 -1.10
N PRO A 104 -8.77 -4.58 -0.98
CA PRO A 104 -9.34 -3.83 -2.11
C PRO A 104 -8.41 -3.74 -3.32
N GLU A 105 -7.12 -3.48 -3.12
CA GLU A 105 -6.15 -3.37 -4.22
C GLU A 105 -5.91 -4.72 -4.91
N ALA A 106 -5.81 -5.82 -4.16
CA ALA A 106 -5.66 -7.15 -4.75
C ALA A 106 -6.91 -7.58 -5.54
N LEU A 107 -8.12 -7.26 -5.05
CA LEU A 107 -9.36 -7.43 -5.81
C LEU A 107 -9.30 -6.64 -7.13
N ALA A 108 -8.90 -5.38 -7.08
CA ALA A 108 -8.83 -4.55 -8.28
C ALA A 108 -7.74 -5.00 -9.25
N LEU A 109 -6.57 -5.44 -8.76
CA LEU A 109 -5.52 -6.09 -9.58
C LEU A 109 -6.11 -7.25 -10.37
N GLY A 110 -6.89 -8.10 -9.71
CA GLY A 110 -7.61 -9.19 -10.34
C GLY A 110 -8.57 -8.73 -11.44
N ALA A 111 -9.37 -7.70 -11.15
CA ALA A 111 -10.36 -7.14 -12.07
C ALA A 111 -9.72 -6.54 -13.33
N LEU A 112 -8.58 -5.85 -13.17
CA LEU A 112 -7.83 -5.22 -14.25
C LEU A 112 -6.94 -6.21 -15.03
N PHE A 113 -6.79 -7.44 -14.53
CA PHE A 113 -5.85 -8.38 -15.12
C PHE A 113 -6.30 -8.85 -16.51
N GLY A 114 -5.43 -8.69 -17.51
CA GLY A 114 -5.70 -9.06 -18.90
C GLY A 114 -6.38 -7.97 -19.74
N HIS A 115 -6.66 -6.80 -19.16
CA HIS A 115 -7.10 -5.60 -19.89
C HIS A 115 -5.98 -4.54 -19.88
N GLY A 116 -5.02 -4.68 -20.79
CA GLY A 116 -3.87 -3.76 -20.88
C GLY A 116 -2.86 -3.93 -19.75
N GLY A 117 -2.21 -2.82 -19.38
CA GLY A 117 -1.11 -2.76 -18.40
C GLY A 117 -1.53 -2.60 -16.94
N GLY A 118 -2.76 -2.16 -16.69
CA GLY A 118 -3.21 -1.68 -15.37
C GLY A 118 -3.04 -2.70 -14.24
N GLY A 119 -3.36 -3.97 -14.48
CA GLY A 119 -3.18 -5.03 -13.47
C GLY A 119 -1.72 -5.29 -13.09
N MET A 120 -0.77 -5.18 -14.05
CA MET A 120 0.66 -5.35 -13.76
C MET A 120 1.23 -4.12 -13.07
N LEU A 121 0.80 -2.93 -13.50
CA LEU A 121 1.17 -1.67 -12.86
C LEU A 121 0.70 -1.62 -11.40
N LEU A 122 -0.55 -2.03 -11.14
CA LEU A 122 -1.08 -2.10 -9.78
C LEU A 122 -0.33 -3.15 -8.94
N ALA A 123 0.04 -4.30 -9.52
CA ALA A 123 0.87 -5.29 -8.84
C ALA A 123 2.25 -4.74 -8.44
N LEU A 124 2.87 -3.95 -9.32
CA LEU A 124 4.13 -3.26 -9.03
C LEU A 124 3.97 -2.31 -7.84
N PHE A 125 2.91 -1.51 -7.82
CA PHE A 125 2.64 -0.57 -6.73
C PHE A 125 2.38 -1.28 -5.40
N ILE A 126 1.50 -2.29 -5.39
CA ILE A 126 1.24 -3.11 -4.21
C ILE A 126 2.53 -3.72 -3.67
N GLY A 127 3.38 -4.29 -4.54
CA GLY A 127 4.65 -4.87 -4.11
C GLY A 127 5.60 -3.83 -3.51
N ALA A 128 5.68 -2.67 -4.15
CA ALA A 128 6.61 -1.62 -3.75
C ALA A 128 6.18 -0.87 -2.48
N GLN A 129 4.88 -0.77 -2.17
CA GLN A 129 4.38 -0.22 -0.91
C GLN A 129 4.39 -1.25 0.24
N ASN A 130 4.08 -2.52 -0.06
CA ASN A 130 4.06 -3.58 0.95
C ASN A 130 5.44 -3.80 1.58
N LEU A 131 6.52 -3.61 0.83
CA LEU A 131 7.89 -3.76 1.34
C LEU A 131 8.19 -2.83 2.54
N PRO A 132 8.10 -1.48 2.41
CA PRO A 132 8.30 -0.57 3.54
C PRO A 132 7.24 -0.72 4.64
N GLU A 133 5.98 -1.02 4.30
CA GLU A 133 4.94 -1.23 5.32
C GLU A 133 5.17 -2.49 6.14
N GLY A 134 5.58 -3.60 5.50
CA GLY A 134 5.94 -4.85 6.17
C GLY A 134 7.08 -4.69 7.15
N PHE A 135 8.06 -3.85 6.78
CA PHE A 135 9.15 -3.47 7.66
C PHE A 135 8.65 -2.72 8.90
N ASN A 136 7.80 -1.70 8.71
CA ASN A 136 7.25 -0.90 9.81
C ASN A 136 6.31 -1.71 10.71
N ALA A 137 5.40 -2.49 10.13
CA ALA A 137 4.48 -3.37 10.85
C ALA A 137 5.23 -4.41 11.69
N HIS A 138 6.36 -4.94 11.18
CA HIS A 138 7.20 -5.83 11.95
C HIS A 138 7.82 -5.13 13.16
N ARG A 139 8.40 -3.94 12.98
CA ARG A 139 8.99 -3.14 14.07
C ARG A 139 7.95 -2.75 15.13
N GLU A 140 6.76 -2.34 14.71
CA GLU A 140 5.65 -2.01 15.62
C GLU A 140 5.23 -3.23 16.45
N ASN A 141 5.04 -4.38 15.79
CA ASN A 141 4.70 -5.65 16.47
C ASN A 141 5.74 -6.03 17.54
N LEU A 142 7.04 -5.88 17.24
CA LEU A 142 8.11 -6.16 18.20
C LEU A 142 8.10 -5.18 19.38
N GLY A 143 7.93 -3.88 19.12
CA GLY A 143 7.79 -2.85 20.17
C GLY A 143 6.59 -3.09 21.08
N SER A 144 5.63 -3.88 20.59
CA SER A 144 4.40 -4.25 21.25
C SER A 144 4.46 -5.60 21.99
N GLY A 145 5.62 -6.25 22.00
CA GLY A 145 5.84 -7.54 22.67
C GLY A 145 5.37 -8.76 21.87
N VAL A 146 5.00 -8.62 20.60
CA VAL A 146 4.72 -9.77 19.72
C VAL A 146 6.03 -10.47 19.40
N ALA A 147 6.05 -11.80 19.49
CA ALA A 147 7.25 -12.57 19.15
C ALA A 147 7.63 -12.39 17.67
N PRO A 148 8.92 -12.29 17.33
CA PRO A 148 9.37 -12.09 15.94
C PRO A 148 8.81 -13.10 14.95
N ARG A 149 8.80 -14.39 15.31
CA ARG A 149 8.22 -15.46 14.49
C ARG A 149 6.74 -15.24 14.23
N THR A 150 5.97 -14.84 15.24
CA THR A 150 4.54 -14.58 15.12
C THR A 150 4.27 -13.40 14.18
N SER A 151 5.07 -12.34 14.28
CA SER A 151 4.97 -11.17 13.39
C SER A 151 5.26 -11.56 11.93
N LEU A 152 6.36 -12.29 11.68
CA LEU A 152 6.71 -12.75 10.33
C LEU A 152 5.69 -13.74 9.74
N LEU A 153 5.19 -14.69 10.55
CA LEU A 153 4.14 -15.61 10.11
C LEU A 153 2.83 -14.87 9.82
N GLY A 154 2.53 -13.81 10.57
CA GLY A 154 1.41 -12.91 10.27
C GLY A 154 1.55 -12.28 8.89
N LEU A 155 2.68 -11.63 8.60
CA LEU A 155 2.95 -10.99 7.30
C LEU A 155 2.95 -12.00 6.14
N LEU A 156 3.50 -13.20 6.36
CA LEU A 156 3.43 -14.28 5.38
C LEU A 156 1.98 -14.72 5.14
N GLY A 157 1.18 -14.83 6.20
CA GLY A 157 -0.25 -15.14 6.12
C GLY A 157 -1.03 -14.11 5.33
N VAL A 158 -0.77 -12.82 5.55
CA VAL A 158 -1.38 -11.72 4.77
C VAL A 158 -1.05 -11.85 3.29
N SER A 159 0.19 -12.18 2.94
CA SER A 159 0.59 -12.34 1.52
C SER A 159 -0.26 -13.36 0.75
N LEU A 160 -0.83 -14.36 1.43
CA LEU A 160 -1.68 -15.40 0.83
C LEU A 160 -3.11 -14.92 0.55
N LEU A 161 -3.54 -13.82 1.17
CA LEU A 161 -4.83 -13.20 0.88
C LEU A 161 -4.85 -12.56 -0.51
N GLY A 162 -3.71 -12.05 -0.98
CA GLY A 162 -3.58 -11.41 -2.29
C GLY A 162 -4.09 -12.29 -3.43
N PRO A 163 -3.55 -13.51 -3.62
CA PRO A 163 -4.01 -14.43 -4.66
C PRO A 163 -5.50 -14.75 -4.59
N LEU A 164 -6.04 -14.91 -3.38
CA LEU A 164 -7.47 -15.18 -3.19
C LEU A 164 -8.31 -13.98 -3.61
N ALA A 165 -7.95 -12.78 -3.13
CA ALA A 165 -8.60 -11.52 -3.49
C ALA A 165 -8.50 -11.26 -5.00
N ALA A 166 -7.33 -11.42 -5.61
CA ALA A 166 -7.13 -11.23 -7.04
C ALA A 166 -7.91 -12.24 -7.89
N CYS A 167 -7.99 -13.51 -7.46
CA CYS A 167 -8.86 -14.48 -8.13
C CYS A 167 -10.34 -14.07 -8.03
N CYS A 168 -10.81 -13.64 -6.86
CA CYS A 168 -12.17 -13.13 -6.69
C CYS A 168 -12.42 -11.89 -7.58
N GLY A 169 -11.49 -10.96 -7.63
CA GLY A 169 -11.58 -9.77 -8.48
C GLY A 169 -11.68 -10.13 -9.95
N TYR A 170 -10.85 -11.05 -10.42
CA TYR A 170 -10.90 -11.52 -11.80
C TYR A 170 -12.22 -12.21 -12.15
N LEU A 171 -12.76 -13.02 -11.23
CA LEU A 171 -13.99 -13.79 -11.47
C LEU A 171 -15.27 -12.93 -11.38
N PHE A 172 -15.31 -11.95 -10.48
CA PHE A 172 -16.54 -11.22 -10.15
C PHE A 172 -16.55 -9.75 -10.56
N LEU A 173 -15.38 -9.11 -10.71
CA LEU A 173 -15.27 -7.66 -10.93
C LEU A 173 -14.76 -7.28 -12.32
N ARG A 174 -14.16 -8.23 -13.06
CA ARG A 174 -13.61 -7.99 -14.41
C ARG A 174 -14.62 -7.36 -15.37
N ASP A 175 -15.88 -7.83 -15.34
CA ASP A 175 -16.95 -7.35 -16.22
C ASP A 175 -17.79 -6.24 -15.58
N GLN A 176 -17.34 -5.67 -14.46
CA GLN A 176 -18.04 -4.65 -13.68
C GLN A 176 -17.21 -3.36 -13.56
N PRO A 177 -16.93 -2.65 -14.66
CA PRO A 177 -16.04 -1.48 -14.66
C PRO A 177 -16.49 -0.38 -13.71
N LEU A 178 -17.81 -0.16 -13.57
CA LEU A 178 -18.37 0.81 -12.61
C LEU A 178 -18.01 0.46 -11.15
N LEU A 179 -18.13 -0.82 -10.77
CA LEU A 179 -17.83 -1.26 -9.42
C LEU A 179 -16.32 -1.24 -9.16
N THR A 180 -15.52 -1.73 -10.10
CA THR A 180 -14.05 -1.69 -10.04
C THR A 180 -13.54 -0.25 -9.94
N GLY A 181 -14.02 0.66 -10.77
CA GLY A 181 -13.67 2.08 -10.71
C GLY A 181 -14.09 2.74 -9.39
N THR A 182 -15.24 2.35 -8.81
CA THR A 182 -15.68 2.83 -7.49
C THR A 182 -14.76 2.36 -6.37
N ILE A 183 -14.38 1.08 -6.37
CA ILE A 183 -13.46 0.50 -5.38
C ILE A 183 -12.09 1.18 -5.47
N LEU A 184 -11.55 1.32 -6.69
CA LEU A 184 -10.26 1.97 -6.94
C LEU A 184 -10.27 3.45 -6.56
N SER A 185 -11.35 4.18 -6.87
CA SER A 185 -11.48 5.59 -6.48
C SER A 185 -11.55 5.75 -4.96
N ALA A 186 -12.30 4.87 -4.29
CA ALA A 186 -12.37 4.87 -2.83
C ALA A 186 -11.03 4.51 -2.19
N ALA A 187 -10.34 3.49 -2.70
CA ALA A 187 -8.99 3.13 -2.26
C ALA A 187 -8.01 4.29 -2.46
N ALA A 188 -8.07 4.99 -3.59
CA ALA A 188 -7.23 6.15 -3.87
C ALA A 188 -7.40 7.27 -2.83
N GLY A 189 -8.66 7.58 -2.46
CA GLY A 189 -8.95 8.55 -1.41
C GLY A 189 -8.47 8.10 -0.03
N GLY A 190 -8.61 6.80 0.26
CA GLY A 190 -8.12 6.19 1.50
C GLY A 190 -6.60 6.21 1.64
N ILE A 191 -5.88 5.82 0.60
CA ILE A 191 -4.41 5.87 0.55
C ILE A 191 -3.93 7.31 0.67
N LEU A 192 -4.57 8.27 -0.02
CA LEU A 192 -4.19 9.67 0.12
C LEU A 192 -4.35 10.16 1.56
N TYR A 193 -5.43 9.75 2.25
CA TYR A 193 -5.59 10.01 3.68
C TYR A 193 -4.45 9.40 4.50
N LEU A 194 -4.14 8.12 4.33
CA LEU A 194 -3.06 7.42 5.07
C LEU A 194 -1.67 8.02 4.80
N VAL A 195 -1.39 8.44 3.57
CA VAL A 195 -0.12 9.11 3.23
C VAL A 195 0.06 10.38 4.08
N PHE A 196 -0.99 11.18 4.26
CA PHE A 196 -0.90 12.41 5.07
C PHE A 196 -1.03 12.16 6.57
N GLN A 197 -1.76 11.13 6.98
CA GLN A 197 -1.98 10.79 8.38
C GLN A 197 -0.79 10.06 9.00
N ASP A 198 -0.21 9.09 8.28
CA ASP A 198 0.80 8.18 8.82
C ASP A 198 2.18 8.38 8.21
N ILE A 199 2.27 8.43 6.88
CA ILE A 199 3.57 8.38 6.20
C ILE A 199 4.30 9.74 6.23
N ALA A 200 3.61 10.82 5.87
CA ALA A 200 4.21 12.16 5.80
C ALA A 200 4.72 12.65 7.18
N PRO A 201 3.99 12.47 8.30
CA PRO A 201 4.49 12.83 9.62
C PRO A 201 5.69 11.99 10.05
N GLN A 202 5.71 10.70 9.71
CA GLN A 202 6.83 9.80 10.02
C GLN A 202 8.05 10.08 9.16
N ALA A 203 7.90 10.52 7.91
CA ALA A 203 9.02 10.82 7.02
C ALA A 203 9.83 12.06 7.45
N GLN A 204 9.27 12.96 8.25
CA GLN A 204 9.92 14.23 8.56
C GLN A 204 11.07 14.09 9.56
N MET A 205 12.28 14.47 9.14
CA MET A 205 13.42 14.70 10.04
C MET A 205 13.85 16.17 10.03
N ARG A 206 14.16 16.72 11.21
CA ARG A 206 14.71 18.08 11.31
C ARG A 206 16.12 18.11 10.69
N ARG A 207 16.38 19.13 9.86
CA ARG A 207 17.69 19.42 9.25
C ARG A 207 18.26 18.34 8.30
N HIS A 208 17.40 17.48 7.76
CA HIS A 208 17.77 16.46 6.76
C HIS A 208 16.90 16.59 5.51
N TRP A 209 17.47 16.32 4.32
CA TRP A 209 16.77 16.42 3.03
C TRP A 209 16.53 15.05 2.35
N SER A 210 17.20 14.01 2.84
CA SER A 210 17.10 12.66 2.30
C SER A 210 15.69 12.07 2.39
N PRO A 211 14.84 12.32 3.42
CA PRO A 211 13.47 11.80 3.38
C PRO A 211 12.66 12.45 2.27
N THR A 212 12.72 13.78 2.13
CA THR A 212 11.99 14.48 1.07
C THR A 212 12.46 14.06 -0.34
N LEU A 213 13.75 13.79 -0.52
CA LEU A 213 14.27 13.23 -1.78
C LEU A 213 13.81 11.77 -1.99
N GLY A 214 13.68 10.99 -0.92
CA GLY A 214 13.08 9.66 -0.95
C GLY A 214 11.69 9.68 -1.59
N ALA A 215 10.81 10.59 -1.18
CA ALA A 215 9.48 10.74 -1.77
C ALA A 215 9.52 11.08 -3.27
N VAL A 216 10.45 11.94 -3.70
CA VAL A 216 10.64 12.26 -5.13
C VAL A 216 11.07 11.01 -5.90
N LEU A 217 12.03 10.24 -5.36
CA LEU A 217 12.49 9.00 -5.99
C LEU A 217 11.39 7.94 -6.04
N GLY A 218 10.55 7.85 -5.02
CA GLY A 218 9.40 6.94 -4.98
C GLY A 218 8.37 7.29 -6.05
N PHE A 219 8.03 8.58 -6.18
CA PHE A 219 7.13 9.02 -7.23
C PHE A 219 7.72 8.80 -8.63
N ALA A 220 9.02 9.07 -8.81
CA ALA A 220 9.73 8.82 -10.06
C ALA A 220 9.77 7.33 -10.42
N PHE A 221 9.97 6.44 -9.44
CA PHE A 221 9.87 5.00 -9.63
C PHE A 221 8.49 4.62 -10.18
N GLY A 222 7.42 5.18 -9.62
CA GLY A 222 6.08 4.92 -10.10
C GLY A 222 5.78 5.48 -11.49
N MET A 223 6.29 6.66 -11.80
CA MET A 223 6.23 7.23 -13.15
C MET A 223 6.93 6.34 -14.19
N VAL A 224 8.14 5.85 -13.88
CA VAL A 224 8.86 4.90 -14.74
C VAL A 224 8.09 3.59 -14.87
N GLY A 225 7.51 3.09 -13.77
CA GLY A 225 6.65 1.91 -13.78
C GLY A 225 5.46 2.06 -14.72
N LYS A 226 4.78 3.21 -14.68
CA LYS A 226 3.67 3.54 -15.58
C LYS A 226 4.09 3.54 -17.04
N GLU A 227 5.20 4.19 -17.38
CA GLU A 227 5.69 4.23 -18.77
C GLU A 227 6.12 2.86 -19.31
N LEU A 228 6.67 1.99 -18.46
CA LEU A 228 7.12 0.66 -18.88
C LEU A 228 5.98 -0.36 -18.99
N LEU A 229 4.95 -0.24 -18.16
CA LEU A 229 3.90 -1.26 -18.04
C LEU A 229 2.59 -0.87 -18.75
N GLY A 230 2.42 0.38 -19.16
CA GLY A 230 1.20 0.89 -19.81
C GLY A 230 0.14 1.28 -18.80
#